data_AF-A0A6A6FAN3-F1
#
_entry.id   AF-A0A6A6FAN3-F1
#
_cell.length_a   1.000
_cell.length_b   1.000
_cell.length_c   1.000
_cell.angle_alpha   90.00
_cell.angle_beta   90.00
_cell.angle_gamma   90.00
#
_symmetry.space_group_name_H-M   'P 1'
#
loop_
_entity.id
_entity.type
_entity.pdbx_description
1 polymer ?
#
loop_
_entity_poly.entity_id
_entity_poly.type
_entity_poly.pdbx_seq_one_letter_code
_entity_poly.pdbx_strand_id
1 'polypeptide(L)' 'RVRSNQRRSRARRKEYVQELEERVRRCERQGVQATAEVQAAARKIAAENAYLRQLLQKNGI' A
#
# COMPACT_ATOMS: atom_id res chain seq x y z
N ARG A 1 38.41 -4.42 -25.12
CA ARG A 1 37.92 -3.20 -24.42
C ARG A 1 36.42 -2.95 -24.66
N VAL A 2 35.93 -2.88 -25.90
CA VAL A 2 34.51 -2.63 -26.26
C VAL A 2 33.53 -3.65 -25.67
N ARG A 3 33.78 -4.96 -25.82
CA ARG A 3 32.89 -6.03 -25.29
C ARG A 3 32.75 -5.98 -23.75
N SER A 4 33.83 -5.68 -23.03
CA SER A 4 33.81 -5.55 -21.56
C SER A 4 32.97 -4.35 -21.12
N ASN A 5 33.11 -3.21 -21.82
CA ASN A 5 32.28 -2.03 -21.57
C ASN A 5 30.80 -2.30 -21.88
N GLN A 6 30.50 -3.00 -22.97
CA GLN A 6 29.14 -3.41 -23.32
C GLN A 6 28.54 -4.31 -22.23
N ARG A 7 29.31 -5.29 -21.73
CA ARG A 7 28.86 -6.17 -20.64
C ARG A 7 28.57 -5.38 -19.37
N ARG A 8 29.45 -4.44 -19.01
CA ARG A 8 29.29 -3.59 -17.81
C ARG A 8 28.07 -2.66 -17.92
N SER A 9 27.82 -2.09 -19.11
CA SER A 9 26.62 -1.29 -19.36
C SER A 9 25.35 -2.12 -19.26
N ARG A 10 25.33 -3.33 -19.85
CA ARG A 10 24.20 -4.26 -19.73
C ARG A 10 23.95 -4.68 -18.28
N ALA A 11 25.01 -4.95 -17.51
CA ALA A 11 24.92 -5.28 -16.08
C ALA A 11 24.27 -4.14 -15.29
N ARG A 12 24.78 -2.90 -15.43
CA ARG A 12 24.20 -1.72 -14.77
C ARG A 12 22.74 -1.48 -15.16
N ARG A 13 22.39 -1.66 -16.45
CA ARG A 13 21.01 -1.52 -16.89
C ARG A 13 20.11 -2.57 -16.26
N LYS A 14 20.58 -3.81 -16.13
CA LYS A 14 19.83 -4.89 -15.47
C LYS A 14 19.61 -4.58 -14.00
N GLU A 15 20.67 -4.15 -13.29
CA GLU A 15 20.59 -3.75 -11.88
C GLU A 15 19.60 -2.60 -11.68
N TYR A 16 19.66 -1.57 -12.52
CA TYR A 16 18.75 -0.44 -12.46
C TYR A 16 17.28 -0.83 -12.70
N VAL A 17 17.02 -1.67 -13.70
CA VAL A 17 15.66 -2.18 -13.97
C VAL A 17 15.15 -2.99 -12.78
N GLN A 18 15.97 -3.86 -12.22
CA GLN A 18 15.59 -4.65 -11.05
C GLN A 18 15.28 -3.76 -9.84
N GLU A 19 16.08 -2.73 -9.59
CA GLU A 19 15.83 -1.76 -8.51
C GLU A 19 14.48 -1.04 -8.71
N LEU A 20 14.17 -0.62 -9.93
CA LEU A 20 12.89 0.00 -10.25
C LEU A 20 11.72 -0.95 -10.01
N GLU A 21 11.81 -2.20 -10.47
CA GLU A 21 10.79 -3.23 -10.24
C GLU A 21 10.58 -3.52 -8.75
N GLU A 22 11.65 -3.51 -7.95
CA GLU A 22 11.57 -3.66 -6.49
C GLU A 22 10.89 -2.47 -5.81
N ARG A 23 11.17 -1.25 -6.27
CA ARG A 23 10.54 -0.03 -5.77
C ARG A 23 9.05 0.00 -6.10
N VAL A 24 8.65 -0.34 -7.32
CA VAL A 24 7.25 -0.42 -7.74
C VAL A 24 6.50 -1.44 -6.88
N ARG A 25 7.02 -2.67 -6.75
CA ARG A 25 6.40 -3.70 -5.90
C ARG A 25 6.28 -3.27 -4.44
N ARG A 26 7.23 -2.49 -3.92
CA ARG A 26 7.14 -1.94 -2.56
C ARG A 26 6.00 -0.94 -2.44
N CYS A 27 5.90 0.01 -3.36
CA CYS A 27 4.84 1.01 -3.37
C CYS A 27 3.45 0.35 -3.50
N GLU A 28 3.29 -0.64 -4.38
CA GLU A 28 2.05 -1.38 -4.54
C GLU A 28 1.63 -2.09 -3.25
N ARG A 29 2.55 -2.82 -2.61
CA ARG A 29 2.27 -3.49 -1.32
C ARG A 29 1.89 -2.51 -0.23
N GLN A 30 2.60 -1.38 -0.14
CA GLN A 30 2.31 -0.34 0.85
C GLN A 30 0.93 0.29 0.62
N GLY A 31 0.57 0.58 -0.64
CA GLY A 31 -0.75 1.11 -0.99
C GLY A 31 -1.88 0.12 -0.64
N VAL A 32 -1.68 -1.17 -0.91
CA VAL A 32 -2.64 -2.23 -0.53
C VAL A 32 -2.79 -2.31 1.00
N GLN A 33 -1.68 -2.33 1.73
CA GLN A 33 -1.71 -2.41 3.20
C GLN A 33 -2.40 -1.18 3.81
N ALA A 34 -2.05 0.03 3.37
CA ALA A 34 -2.67 1.27 3.84
C ALA A 34 -4.19 1.27 3.59
N THR A 35 -4.62 0.78 2.43
CA THR A 35 -6.06 0.66 2.12
C THR A 35 -6.77 -0.31 3.06
N ALA A 36 -6.15 -1.45 3.39
CA ALA A 36 -6.72 -2.42 4.32
C ALA A 36 -6.86 -1.86 5.74
N GLU A 37 -5.85 -1.14 6.23
CA GLU A 37 -5.87 -0.49 7.55
C GLU A 37 -6.99 0.57 7.63
N VAL A 38 -7.12 1.40 6.61
CA VAL A 38 -8.20 2.40 6.51
C VAL A 38 -9.58 1.72 6.48
N GLN A 39 -9.74 0.66 5.69
CA GLN A 39 -10.99 -0.09 5.64
C GLN A 39 -11.36 -0.71 6.99
N ALA A 40 -10.39 -1.24 7.74
CA ALA A 40 -10.61 -1.81 9.06
C ALA A 40 -11.07 -0.72 10.06
N ALA A 41 -10.42 0.44 10.05
CA ALA A 41 -10.81 1.59 10.85
C ALA A 41 -12.23 2.08 10.51
N ALA A 42 -12.56 2.18 9.21
CA ALA A 42 -13.89 2.58 8.76
C ALA A 42 -15.00 1.62 9.26
N ARG A 43 -14.76 0.30 9.23
CA ARG A 43 -15.71 -0.69 9.77
C ARG A 43 -15.93 -0.52 11.26
N LYS A 44 -14.86 -0.26 12.03
CA LYS A 44 -14.96 -0.02 13.48
C LYS A 44 -15.79 1.24 13.77
N ILE A 45 -15.50 2.35 13.09
CA ILE A 45 -16.26 3.60 13.23
C ILE A 45 -17.74 3.39 12.86
N ALA A 46 -18.03 2.64 11.80
CA ALA A 46 -19.40 2.34 11.41
C ALA A 46 -20.15 1.55 12.48
N ALA A 47 -19.51 0.54 13.08
CA ALA A 47 -20.09 -0.25 14.18
C ALA A 47 -20.35 0.60 15.43
N GLU A 48 -19.38 1.44 15.83
CA GLU A 48 -19.52 2.36 16.95
C GLU A 48 -20.65 3.38 16.71
N ASN A 49 -20.72 3.96 15.51
CA ASN A 49 -21.81 4.87 15.14
C ASN A 49 -23.18 4.20 15.16
N ALA A 50 -23.28 2.95 14.69
CA ALA A 50 -24.52 2.19 14.76
C ALA A 50 -24.96 1.99 16.22
N TYR A 51 -24.03 1.61 17.09
CA TYR A 51 -24.29 1.46 18.53
C TYR A 51 -24.69 2.77 19.20
N LEU A 52 -23.98 3.87 18.92
CA LEU A 52 -24.30 5.20 19.44
C LEU A 52 -25.67 5.67 18.98
N ARG A 53 -26.01 5.48 17.69
CA ARG A 53 -27.35 5.80 17.17
C ARG A 53 -28.44 4.99 17.85
N GLN A 54 -28.20 3.70 18.11
CA GLN A 54 -29.13 2.87 18.86
C GLN A 54 -29.33 3.37 20.30
N LEU A 55 -28.25 3.81 20.96
CA LEU A 55 -28.33 4.41 22.29
C LEU A 55 -29.13 5.71 22.27
N LEU A 56 -28.86 6.61 21.32
CA LEU A 56 -29.62 7.85 21.18
C LEU A 56 -31.12 7.57 21.00
N GLN A 57 -31.46 6.65 20.09
CA GLN A 57 -32.84 6.24 19.86
C GLN A 57 -33.52 5.68 21.13
N LYS A 58 -32.80 4.87 21.93
CA LYS A 58 -33.31 4.36 23.22
C LYS A 58 -33.59 5.48 24.22
N ASN A 59 -32.84 6.58 24.15
CA ASN A 59 -33.02 7.75 25.01
C ASN A 59 -33.99 8.78 24.42
N GLY A 60 -34.63 8.49 23.27
CA GLY A 60 -35.62 9.36 22.63
C GLY A 60 -35.01 10.60 21.97
N ILE A 61 -33.71 10.58 21.65
CA ILE A 61 -32.96 11.64 20.97
C ILE A 61 -32.58 11.18 19.56
#